data_AF-A0A6N7IVJ8-F1
#
_entry.id   AF-A0A6N7IVJ8-F1
#
_cell.length_a   1.000
_cell.length_b   1.000
_cell.length_c   1.000
_cell.angle_alpha   90.00
_cell.angle_beta   90.00
_cell.angle_gamma   90.00
#
_symmetry.space_group_name_H-M   'P 1'
#
loop_
_entity.id
_entity.type
_entity.pdbx_description
1 polymer ?
#
loop_
_entity_poly.entity_id
_entity_poly.type
_entity_poly.pdbx_seq_one_letter_code
_entity_poly.pdbx_strand_id
1 'polypeptide(L)'
;MTPNCVVTTSLKAGASLKERAVWFSRRLGVPLVPRKKLSLEAICAHYGVSGVLVVSADRVSYFSGGRELFFHPGMAVLRIKEIKAGKTDQMIKAMDLKRGDSLLDCTLGPGVDALVAAWVVGEE
;
A
#
# COMPACT_ATOMS: atom_id res chain seq x y z
N MET A 1 15.80 16.32 -3.23
CA MET A 1 16.18 14.90 -3.30
C MET A 1 15.66 14.35 -4.60
N THR A 2 16.51 13.77 -5.44
CA THR A 2 16.08 13.06 -6.64
C THR A 2 15.28 11.82 -6.20
N PRO A 3 14.11 11.54 -6.76
CA PRO A 3 13.34 10.36 -6.38
C PRO A 3 14.13 9.10 -6.73
N ASN A 4 14.36 8.24 -5.73
CA ASN A 4 15.10 7.00 -5.88
C ASN A 4 14.22 5.83 -6.40
N CYS A 5 13.12 6.16 -7.07
CA CYS A 5 12.22 5.19 -7.67
C CYS A 5 11.42 5.77 -8.83
N VAL A 6 10.82 4.88 -9.62
CA VAL A 6 9.88 5.20 -10.70
C VAL A 6 8.59 4.42 -10.54
N VAL A 7 7.51 4.91 -11.15
CA VAL A 7 6.24 4.18 -11.28
C VAL A 7 6.18 3.54 -12.67
N THR A 8 5.69 2.31 -12.77
CA THR A 8 5.36 1.62 -14.01
C THR A 8 4.10 0.78 -13.81
N THR A 9 3.58 0.21 -14.89
CA THR A 9 2.51 -0.79 -14.83
C THR A 9 3.05 -2.23 -14.95
N SER A 10 2.17 -3.22 -14.82
CA SER A 10 2.39 -4.58 -15.31
C SER A 10 2.57 -4.61 -16.84
N LEU A 11 3.04 -5.76 -17.38
CA LEU A 11 3.30 -5.95 -18.81
C LEU A 11 2.06 -5.76 -19.70
N LYS A 12 0.91 -6.22 -19.20
CA LYS A 12 -0.40 -6.08 -19.87
C LYS A 12 -1.23 -5.09 -19.05
N ALA A 13 -1.14 -3.81 -19.38
CA ALA A 13 -1.86 -2.75 -18.68
C ALA A 13 -2.88 -2.09 -19.60
N GLY A 14 -4.16 -2.23 -19.23
CA GLY A 14 -5.27 -1.49 -19.83
C GLY A 14 -5.28 -0.01 -19.42
N ALA A 15 -6.25 0.75 -19.94
CA ALA A 15 -6.39 2.18 -19.68
C ALA A 15 -6.49 2.51 -18.18
N SER A 16 -7.32 1.78 -17.44
CA SER A 16 -7.52 1.99 -16.00
C SER A 16 -6.25 1.83 -15.17
N LEU A 17 -5.40 0.85 -15.50
CA LEU A 17 -4.12 0.65 -14.82
C LEU A 17 -3.12 1.78 -15.12
N LYS A 18 -3.15 2.31 -16.34
CA LYS A 18 -2.32 3.46 -16.72
C LYS A 18 -2.76 4.72 -15.99
N GLU A 19 -4.06 4.98 -15.89
CA GLU A 19 -4.61 6.09 -15.11
C GLU A 19 -4.24 5.99 -13.63
N ARG A 20 -4.37 4.79 -13.04
CA ARG A 20 -3.94 4.54 -11.66
C ARG A 20 -2.44 4.76 -11.48
N ALA A 21 -1.61 4.38 -12.45
CA ALA A 21 -0.18 4.66 -12.42
C ALA A 21 0.15 6.16 -12.52
N VAL A 22 -0.59 6.91 -13.35
CA VAL A 22 -0.50 8.38 -13.40
C VAL A 22 -0.87 8.98 -12.04
N TRP A 23 -1.92 8.48 -11.39
CA TRP A 23 -2.32 8.92 -10.06
C TRP A 23 -1.19 8.71 -9.03
N PHE A 24 -0.57 7.53 -8.98
CA PHE A 24 0.57 7.28 -8.08
C PHE A 24 1.78 8.17 -8.39
N SER A 25 2.12 8.33 -9.67
CA SER A 25 3.21 9.21 -10.11
C SER A 25 3.01 10.64 -9.62
N ARG A 26 1.80 11.20 -9.78
CA ARG A 26 1.46 12.55 -9.29
C ARG A 26 1.45 12.63 -7.77
N ARG A 27 0.85 11.64 -7.10
CA ARG A 27 0.72 11.62 -5.63
C ARG A 27 2.06 11.54 -4.92
N LEU A 28 3.01 10.82 -5.49
CA LEU A 28 4.34 10.59 -4.93
C LEU A 28 5.42 11.54 -5.48
N GLY A 29 5.13 12.28 -6.55
CA GLY A 29 6.11 13.15 -7.21
C GLY A 29 7.25 12.39 -7.89
N VAL A 30 6.98 11.19 -8.41
CA VAL A 30 7.99 10.32 -9.04
C VAL A 30 7.65 10.03 -10.51
N PRO A 31 8.64 9.82 -11.40
CA PRO A 31 8.39 9.64 -12.83
C PRO A 31 7.58 8.37 -13.14
N LEU A 32 6.60 8.48 -14.06
CA LEU A 32 5.96 7.33 -14.69
C LEU A 32 6.77 6.90 -15.92
N VAL A 33 7.17 5.63 -15.97
CA VAL A 33 7.97 5.06 -17.05
C VAL A 33 7.25 3.87 -17.73
N PRO A 34 7.48 3.63 -19.02
CA PRO A 34 6.86 2.52 -19.73
C PRO A 34 7.51 1.17 -19.39
N ARG A 35 6.69 0.12 -19.24
CA ARG A 35 7.17 -1.23 -18.87
C ARG A 35 8.04 -1.92 -19.93
N LYS A 36 7.75 -1.70 -21.24
CA LYS A 36 8.52 -2.17 -22.42
C LYS A 36 9.07 -3.62 -22.39
N LYS A 37 8.39 -4.57 -21.73
CA LYS A 37 8.89 -5.95 -21.54
C LYS A 37 10.25 -6.05 -20.82
N LEU A 38 10.67 -4.98 -20.14
CA LEU A 38 11.87 -5.00 -19.32
C LEU A 38 11.60 -5.71 -17.99
N SER A 39 12.64 -6.37 -17.46
CA SER A 39 12.66 -6.78 -16.05
C SER A 39 12.68 -5.55 -15.16
N LEU A 40 12.37 -5.71 -13.87
CA LEU A 40 12.38 -4.59 -12.94
C LEU A 40 13.81 -4.08 -12.70
N GLU A 41 14.77 -4.99 -12.68
CA GLU A 41 16.20 -4.71 -12.57
C GLU A 41 16.69 -3.89 -13.78
N ALA A 42 16.24 -4.25 -14.99
CA ALA A 42 16.56 -3.50 -16.19
C ALA A 42 15.93 -2.09 -16.19
N ILE A 43 14.74 -1.93 -15.62
CA ILE A 43 14.12 -0.60 -15.41
C ILE A 43 14.96 0.23 -14.43
N CYS A 44 15.32 -0.35 -13.28
CA CYS A 44 16.20 0.30 -12.30
C CYS A 44 17.50 0.78 -12.95
N ALA A 45 18.18 -0.10 -13.69
CA ALA A 45 19.44 0.22 -14.38
C ALA A 45 19.26 1.31 -15.45
N HIS A 46 18.18 1.25 -16.24
CA HIS A 46 17.93 2.21 -17.32
C HIS A 46 17.62 3.63 -16.80
N TYR A 47 16.90 3.74 -15.68
CA TYR A 47 16.51 5.04 -15.11
C TYR A 47 17.40 5.49 -13.95
N GLY A 48 18.43 4.71 -13.57
CA GLY A 48 19.34 5.06 -12.48
C GLY A 48 18.66 5.15 -11.11
N VAL A 49 17.68 4.28 -10.84
CA VAL A 49 16.91 4.25 -9.59
C VAL A 49 17.08 2.91 -8.87
N SER A 50 16.90 2.88 -7.55
CA SER A 50 16.98 1.63 -6.79
C SER A 50 15.65 0.90 -6.61
N GLY A 51 14.53 1.52 -7.00
CA GLY A 51 13.20 0.93 -6.81
C GLY A 51 12.16 1.24 -7.88
N VAL A 52 11.15 0.39 -7.95
CA VAL A 52 10.05 0.48 -8.92
C VAL A 52 8.72 0.23 -8.23
N LEU A 53 7.80 1.18 -8.31
CA LEU A 53 6.39 0.96 -7.98
C LEU A 53 5.67 0.39 -9.20
N VAL A 54 5.13 -0.82 -9.08
CA VAL A 54 4.41 -1.52 -10.13
C VAL A 54 2.91 -1.51 -9.81
N VAL A 55 2.14 -0.90 -10.70
CA VAL A 55 0.68 -0.92 -10.66
C VAL A 55 0.18 -2.08 -11.53
N SER A 56 -0.41 -3.10 -10.91
CA SER A 56 -1.02 -4.25 -11.59
C SER A 56 -2.52 -4.33 -11.31
N ALA A 57 -3.20 -5.29 -11.96
CA ALA A 57 -4.62 -5.55 -11.74
C ALA A 57 -4.89 -6.05 -10.32
N ASP A 58 -4.01 -6.91 -9.79
CA ASP A 58 -4.21 -7.58 -8.52
C ASP A 58 -3.80 -6.70 -7.34
N ARG A 59 -2.69 -5.95 -7.48
CA ARG A 59 -2.14 -5.13 -6.40
C ARG A 59 -1.20 -4.03 -6.89
N VAL A 60 -0.81 -3.17 -5.96
CA VAL A 60 0.31 -2.24 -6.14
C VAL A 60 1.46 -2.74 -5.30
N SER A 61 2.63 -2.88 -5.92
CA SER A 61 3.83 -3.42 -5.29
C SER A 61 5.01 -2.47 -5.49
N TYR A 62 5.83 -2.30 -4.47
CA TYR A 62 7.11 -1.62 -4.55
C TYR A 62 8.24 -2.66 -4.55
N PHE A 63 9.10 -2.62 -5.56
CA PHE A 63 10.25 -3.51 -5.67
C PHE A 63 11.54 -2.74 -5.44
N SER A 64 12.42 -3.26 -4.59
CA SER A 64 13.74 -2.66 -4.32
C SER A 64 14.70 -3.71 -3.76
N GLY A 65 15.91 -3.77 -4.30
CA GLY A 65 16.96 -4.71 -3.83
C GLY A 65 16.50 -6.17 -3.82
N GLY A 66 15.79 -6.61 -4.87
CA GLY A 66 15.28 -7.98 -5.00
C GLY A 66 14.10 -8.34 -4.08
N ARG A 67 13.58 -7.37 -3.31
CA ARG A 67 12.43 -7.57 -2.41
C ARG A 67 11.19 -6.88 -2.95
N GLU A 68 10.03 -7.49 -2.69
CA GLU A 68 8.71 -6.93 -2.97
C GLU A 68 8.04 -6.48 -1.67
N LEU A 69 7.50 -5.27 -1.67
CA LEU A 69 6.64 -4.73 -0.62
C LEU A 69 5.26 -4.45 -1.22
N PHE A 70 4.21 -4.97 -0.61
CA PHE A 70 2.82 -4.69 -0.98
C PHE A 70 1.95 -4.69 0.28
N PHE A 71 0.77 -4.07 0.18
CA PHE A 71 -0.18 -4.06 1.29
C PHE A 71 -0.81 -5.45 1.49
N HIS A 72 -0.76 -5.95 2.72
CA HIS A 72 -1.44 -7.17 3.13
C HIS A 72 -2.12 -6.92 4.48
N PRO A 73 -3.42 -7.26 4.65
CA PRO A 73 -4.15 -6.93 5.87
C PRO A 73 -3.63 -7.68 7.10
N GLY A 74 -2.90 -8.77 6.89
CA GLY A 74 -2.19 -9.49 7.96
C GLY A 74 -3.15 -9.97 9.04
N MET A 75 -2.75 -9.78 10.31
CA MET A 75 -3.55 -10.19 11.47
C MET A 75 -4.79 -9.33 11.70
N ALA A 76 -4.97 -8.21 10.99
CA ALA A 76 -6.17 -7.39 11.14
C ALA A 76 -7.44 -8.19 10.83
N VAL A 77 -7.39 -9.08 9.83
CA VAL A 77 -8.55 -9.93 9.46
C VAL A 77 -8.97 -10.81 10.63
N LEU A 78 -8.00 -11.44 11.32
CA LEU A 78 -8.31 -12.28 12.47
C LEU A 78 -8.82 -11.44 13.64
N ARG A 79 -8.15 -10.33 13.96
CA ARG A 79 -8.54 -9.43 15.05
C ARG A 79 -9.96 -8.90 14.85
N ILE A 80 -10.30 -8.45 13.64
CA ILE A 80 -11.66 -8.01 13.28
C ILE A 80 -12.66 -9.17 13.44
N LYS A 81 -12.32 -10.38 13.00
CA LYS A 81 -13.19 -11.56 13.17
C LYS A 81 -13.43 -11.88 14.65
N GLU A 82 -12.42 -11.75 15.49
CA GLU A 82 -12.54 -11.98 16.93
C GLU A 82 -13.40 -10.91 17.61
N ILE A 83 -13.24 -9.63 17.25
CA ILE A 83 -14.11 -8.55 17.76
C ILE A 83 -15.56 -8.80 17.35
N LYS A 84 -15.82 -9.23 16.10
CA LYS A 84 -17.17 -9.62 15.64
C LYS A 84 -17.76 -10.77 16.45
N ALA A 85 -16.93 -11.68 16.96
CA ALA A 85 -17.34 -12.79 17.82
C ALA A 85 -17.51 -12.38 19.30
N GLY A 86 -17.46 -11.08 19.62
CA GLY A 86 -17.60 -10.56 20.97
C GLY A 86 -16.33 -10.67 21.83
N LYS A 87 -15.18 -11.05 21.23
CA LYS A 87 -13.90 -11.05 21.95
C LYS A 87 -13.32 -9.64 22.01
N THR A 88 -12.51 -9.40 23.03
CA THR A 88 -11.84 -8.11 23.21
C THR A 88 -10.51 -8.04 22.48
N ASP A 89 -10.28 -6.95 21.76
CA ASP A 89 -8.96 -6.56 21.28
C ASP A 89 -8.28 -5.63 22.28
N GLN A 90 -7.01 -5.90 22.64
CA GLN A 90 -6.33 -5.17 23.71
C GLN A 90 -6.03 -3.72 23.34
N MET A 91 -5.70 -3.45 22.07
CA MET A 91 -5.45 -2.09 21.59
C MET A 91 -6.74 -1.27 21.65
N ILE A 92 -7.84 -1.83 21.12
CA ILE A 92 -9.15 -1.19 21.13
C ILE A 92 -9.63 -0.91 22.56
N LYS A 93 -9.45 -1.87 23.47
CA LYS A 93 -9.78 -1.70 24.89
C LYS A 93 -8.94 -0.61 25.54
N ALA A 94 -7.62 -0.62 25.33
CA ALA A 94 -6.71 0.34 25.95
C ALA A 94 -6.99 1.77 25.50
N MET A 95 -7.45 1.94 24.26
CA MET A 95 -7.80 3.23 23.68
C MET A 95 -9.24 3.67 23.95
N ASP A 96 -10.07 2.78 24.52
CA ASP A 96 -11.54 2.94 24.64
C ASP A 96 -12.19 3.37 23.32
N LEU A 97 -11.69 2.83 22.21
CA LEU A 97 -12.07 3.27 20.86
C LEU A 97 -13.50 2.81 20.51
N LYS A 98 -14.34 3.75 20.07
CA LYS A 98 -15.76 3.55 19.77
C LYS A 98 -16.11 3.96 18.35
N ARG A 99 -17.30 3.55 17.92
CA ARG A 99 -17.87 4.01 16.66
C ARG A 99 -17.99 5.53 16.63
N GLY A 100 -17.56 6.14 15.53
CA GLY A 100 -17.52 7.59 15.34
C GLY A 100 -16.26 8.28 15.87
N ASP A 101 -15.36 7.59 16.55
CA ASP A 101 -14.10 8.19 16.98
C ASP A 101 -13.14 8.42 15.80
N SER A 102 -12.24 9.38 15.94
CA SER A 102 -11.11 9.58 15.02
C SER A 102 -9.82 9.06 15.64
N LEU A 103 -8.95 8.45 14.82
CA LEU A 103 -7.63 7.97 15.24
C LEU A 103 -6.52 8.52 14.32
N LEU A 104 -5.46 9.03 14.93
CA LEU A 104 -4.20 9.35 14.25
C LEU A 104 -3.13 8.30 14.58
N ASP A 105 -2.75 7.49 13.60
CA ASP A 105 -1.65 6.53 13.72
C ASP A 105 -0.32 7.15 13.23
N CYS A 106 0.48 7.63 14.17
CA CYS A 106 1.81 8.18 13.91
C CYS A 106 2.89 7.10 13.69
N THR A 107 2.51 5.82 13.71
CA THR A 107 3.40 4.66 13.63
C THR A 107 2.89 3.61 12.62
N LEU A 108 2.13 4.06 11.61
CA LEU A 108 1.33 3.25 10.67
C LEU A 108 1.96 1.91 10.28
N GLY A 109 3.26 1.89 9.99
CA GLY A 109 3.95 0.67 9.59
C GLY A 109 3.25 0.02 8.39
N PRO A 110 2.96 -1.31 8.44
CA PRO A 110 2.19 -1.99 7.40
C PRO A 110 0.68 -1.69 7.39
N GLY A 111 0.16 -0.93 8.36
CA GLY A 111 -1.25 -0.52 8.45
C GLY A 111 -2.19 -1.53 9.10
N VAL A 112 -1.67 -2.55 9.81
CA VAL A 112 -2.48 -3.59 10.46
C VAL A 112 -3.34 -3.02 11.59
N ASP A 113 -2.74 -2.26 12.50
CA ASP A 113 -3.44 -1.63 13.62
C ASP A 113 -4.45 -0.59 13.15
N ALA A 114 -4.03 0.28 12.23
CA ALA A 114 -4.89 1.26 11.58
C ALA A 114 -6.12 0.62 10.91
N LEU A 115 -5.98 -0.55 10.27
CA LEU A 115 -7.11 -1.27 9.66
C LEU A 115 -8.10 -1.80 10.71
N VAL A 116 -7.60 -2.32 11.85
CA VAL A 116 -8.47 -2.75 12.95
C VAL A 116 -9.22 -1.56 13.54
N ALA A 117 -8.51 -0.45 13.80
CA ALA A 117 -9.10 0.77 14.31
C ALA A 117 -10.16 1.34 13.35
N ALA A 118 -9.85 1.45 12.06
CA ALA A 118 -10.78 1.92 11.03
C ALA A 118 -12.08 1.09 10.99
N TRP A 119 -11.96 -0.23 11.15
CA TRP A 119 -13.13 -1.10 11.22
C TRP A 119 -13.98 -0.87 12.49
N VAL A 120 -13.34 -0.60 13.64
CA VAL A 120 -14.03 -0.35 14.91
C VAL A 120 -14.75 1.01 14.90
N VAL A 121 -14.07 2.06 14.44
CA VAL A 121 -14.66 3.42 14.40
C VAL A 121 -15.75 3.54 13.33
N GLY A 122 -15.62 2.79 12.24
CA GLY A 122 -16.58 2.80 11.12
C GLY A 122 -16.37 3.98 10.16
N GLU A 123 -17.24 4.06 9.17
CA GLU A 123 -17.32 5.23 8.28
C GLU A 123 -18.16 6.33 8.96
N GLU A 124 -17.83 7.60 8.66
CA GLU A 124 -18.66 8.76 9.02
C GLU A 124 -19.97 8.79 8.22
#